data_AF-R7LV28-F1
#
_entry.id   AF-R7LV28-F1
#
_cell.length_a   1.000
_cell.length_b   1.000
_cell.length_c   1.000
_cell.angle_alpha   90.00
_cell.angle_beta   90.00
_cell.angle_gamma   90.00
#
_symmetry.space_group_name_H-M   'P 1'
#
loop_
_entity.id
_entity.type
_entity.pdbx_description
1 polymer ?
#
loop_
_entity_poly.entity_id
_entity_poly.type
_entity_poly.pdbx_seq_one_letter_code
_entity_poly.pdbx_strand_id
1 'polypeptide(L)'
;MDESIISYATKNNWKRLNVKDSDIEYRLSKRANKRFSTKSIIPVEYFSDTSNLSILNLILDYLKENQLSIREVIYNLALNYLSSIGILVFCDGSFSTKNNYLNDILIAFGKFKIDNFLINFEFPKNEKDFLGIVYQSLLKEGTKNKKGSYYTPEQIIRSFNDNIQLNTKFLDPCCGTGSFLLSISDKIKNPENIYGCDLDEIAVFIAKINLITKFKNVEFKPNIYNLDFLQKNEIQQNDFDIIATNPPWGAMAKNVYSKDFPFIKSKESFSYFIANSFNYLKTNGRCFFVLPVSILNVKVHSDIRKFILENFLVEEIICYGQIFESVLSDVVSLKLKKGKGDGLVHIKTSTTEEKIPIEVYQNNINNIFSLYGIQDYNILNKIYSKPYKTLQDSTWGLGIVTGDNDKFITGKSENSEKIYSGKNLSKCFVRESKKYIDYKREMFQQVAPDLIYRAKEKLVYKFVSKNLVFAYDNQQRLFLNSANILIPKVQNHSIKTVLAFLNSKLFQYVYHTKFNELKVLKSNLLQLPFPLLGKKDKTKLEEFINDYMTSKNADILEKIDDYIFKIFELSDDEIQYIVKKLT
;
A
#
# COMPACT_ATOMS: atom_id res chain seq x y z
N MET A 1 26.76 -1.61 -8.10
CA MET A 1 25.32 -1.27 -7.93
C MET A 1 24.86 -1.96 -6.65
N ASP A 2 24.36 -1.22 -5.66
CA ASP A 2 23.99 -1.77 -4.35
C ASP A 2 23.02 -2.97 -4.53
N GLU A 3 23.43 -4.15 -4.05
CA GLU A 3 22.75 -5.42 -4.37
C GLU A 3 21.31 -5.48 -3.86
N SER A 4 20.96 -4.59 -2.93
CA SER A 4 19.68 -4.45 -2.26
C SER A 4 18.58 -3.76 -3.10
N ILE A 5 18.94 -3.10 -4.21
CA ILE A 5 18.00 -2.24 -4.96
C ILE A 5 17.05 -3.05 -5.86
N ILE A 6 17.50 -4.20 -6.37
CA ILE A 6 16.80 -5.01 -7.37
C ILE A 6 16.60 -6.40 -6.80
N SER A 7 15.35 -6.88 -6.78
CA SER A 7 15.04 -8.21 -6.27
C SER A 7 15.80 -9.30 -7.04
N TYR A 8 16.21 -10.36 -6.34
CA TYR A 8 16.94 -11.47 -6.95
C TYR A 8 16.19 -12.08 -8.15
N ALA A 9 14.87 -12.19 -8.04
CA ALA A 9 13.99 -12.62 -9.13
C ALA A 9 14.09 -11.71 -10.37
N THR A 10 14.20 -10.40 -10.18
CA THR A 10 14.35 -9.44 -11.29
C THR A 10 15.73 -9.57 -11.92
N LYS A 11 16.79 -9.66 -11.11
CA LYS A 11 18.17 -9.88 -11.59
C LYS A 11 18.29 -11.16 -12.43
N ASN A 12 17.74 -12.27 -11.95
CA ASN A 12 17.76 -13.54 -12.68
C ASN A 12 17.00 -13.47 -14.01
N ASN A 13 15.84 -12.81 -14.02
CA ASN A 13 15.10 -12.59 -15.25
C ASN A 13 15.90 -11.73 -16.24
N TRP A 14 16.51 -10.64 -15.80
CA TRP A 14 17.31 -9.77 -16.65
C TRP A 14 18.56 -10.44 -17.20
N LYS A 15 19.27 -11.22 -16.38
CA LYS A 15 20.42 -12.03 -16.82
C LYS A 15 20.03 -12.98 -17.94
N ARG A 16 18.90 -13.68 -17.78
CA ARG A 16 18.43 -14.62 -18.80
C ARG A 16 17.92 -13.94 -20.08
N LEU A 17 17.39 -12.72 -19.95
CA LEU A 17 16.95 -11.91 -21.08
C LEU A 17 18.09 -11.09 -21.72
N ASN A 18 19.34 -11.27 -21.28
CA ASN A 18 20.51 -10.50 -21.75
C ASN A 18 20.29 -8.98 -21.71
N VAL A 19 19.64 -8.47 -20.66
CA VAL A 19 19.44 -7.02 -20.46
C VAL A 19 20.79 -6.36 -20.16
N LYS A 20 21.14 -5.29 -20.89
CA LYS A 20 22.40 -4.56 -20.72
C LYS A 20 22.32 -3.60 -19.53
N ASP A 21 23.45 -3.29 -18.89
CA ASP A 21 23.51 -2.37 -17.75
C ASP A 21 22.97 -0.97 -18.06
N SER A 22 23.18 -0.47 -19.29
CA SER A 22 22.61 0.80 -19.77
C SER A 22 21.08 0.83 -19.72
N ASP A 23 20.43 -0.32 -19.92
CA ASP A 23 18.97 -0.43 -19.88
C ASP A 23 18.44 -0.51 -18.44
N ILE A 24 19.27 -0.91 -17.49
CA ILE A 24 18.91 -1.04 -16.07
C ILE A 24 18.65 0.34 -15.47
N GLU A 25 19.57 1.28 -15.66
CA GLU A 25 19.45 2.65 -15.14
C GLU A 25 18.23 3.36 -15.73
N TYR A 26 18.01 3.21 -17.04
CA TYR A 26 16.83 3.72 -17.72
C TYR A 26 15.52 3.13 -17.15
N ARG A 27 15.48 1.83 -16.87
CA ARG A 27 14.27 1.18 -16.32
C ARG A 27 13.95 1.64 -14.90
N LEU A 28 14.96 1.94 -14.08
CA LEU A 28 14.83 2.40 -12.69
C LEU A 28 14.59 3.92 -12.53
N SER A 29 14.49 4.65 -13.65
CA SER A 29 14.10 6.07 -13.69
C SER A 29 12.69 6.30 -14.26
N LYS A 30 12.08 5.33 -14.95
CA LYS A 30 10.79 5.49 -15.64
C LYS A 30 9.64 4.56 -15.19
N ARG A 31 9.92 3.43 -14.53
CA ARG A 31 8.86 2.49 -14.08
C ARG A 31 8.45 2.76 -12.61
N ALA A 32 7.54 1.95 -12.06
CA ALA A 32 7.02 2.07 -10.69
C ALA A 32 8.11 2.09 -9.58
N ASN A 33 9.35 1.68 -9.89
CA ASN A 33 10.50 1.80 -9.00
C ASN A 33 11.42 2.92 -9.52
N LYS A 34 11.26 4.13 -8.97
CA LYS A 34 11.99 5.36 -9.36
C LYS A 34 13.22 5.65 -8.49
N ARG A 35 13.84 4.63 -7.91
CA ARG A 35 14.97 4.79 -6.95
C ARG A 35 16.19 5.53 -7.51
N PHE A 36 16.33 5.64 -8.84
CA PHE A 36 17.40 6.44 -9.49
C PHE A 36 16.91 7.77 -10.08
N SER A 37 15.67 8.18 -9.80
CA SER A 37 15.18 9.49 -10.23
C SER A 37 15.95 10.62 -9.55
N THR A 38 16.41 11.56 -10.36
CA THR A 38 17.10 12.78 -9.93
C THR A 38 16.18 13.99 -9.81
N LYS A 39 14.88 13.83 -10.11
CA LYS A 39 13.88 14.91 -10.05
C LYS A 39 13.70 15.39 -8.62
N SER A 40 13.59 16.71 -8.44
CA SER A 40 13.05 17.32 -7.22
C SER A 40 11.53 17.48 -7.40
N ILE A 41 10.78 17.23 -6.34
CA ILE A 41 9.32 17.35 -6.32
C ILE A 41 8.96 18.33 -5.22
N ILE A 42 8.23 19.38 -5.58
CA ILE A 42 7.64 20.33 -4.65
C ILE A 42 6.37 19.68 -4.10
N PRO A 43 6.26 19.46 -2.78
CA PRO A 43 5.10 18.83 -2.21
C PRO A 43 4.01 19.88 -1.93
N VAL A 44 3.21 20.18 -2.95
CA VAL A 44 2.16 21.22 -2.88
C VAL A 44 1.12 20.88 -1.81
N GLU A 45 0.88 19.59 -1.57
CA GLU A 45 -0.08 19.07 -0.60
C GLU A 45 0.25 19.38 0.88
N TYR A 46 1.47 19.86 1.18
CA TYR A 46 1.89 20.23 2.54
C TYR A 46 1.78 21.72 2.85
N PHE A 47 1.46 22.57 1.87
CA PHE A 47 1.24 23.99 2.10
C PHE A 47 -0.11 24.22 2.77
N SER A 48 -0.11 25.04 3.82
CA SER A 48 -1.33 25.59 4.41
C SER A 48 -1.87 26.73 3.55
N ASP A 49 -0.99 27.48 2.89
CA ASP A 49 -1.30 28.55 1.95
C ASP A 49 -0.40 28.43 0.71
N THR A 50 -1.02 28.14 -0.44
CA THR A 50 -0.31 27.91 -1.70
C THR A 50 0.35 29.17 -2.26
N SER A 51 0.01 30.37 -1.78
CA SER A 51 0.69 31.61 -2.19
C SER A 51 2.16 31.66 -1.74
N ASN A 52 2.50 30.93 -0.66
CA ASN A 52 3.86 30.79 -0.14
C ASN A 52 4.80 30.00 -1.08
N LEU A 53 4.25 29.37 -2.13
CA LEU A 53 5.05 28.73 -3.17
C LEU A 53 6.01 29.70 -3.85
N SER A 54 5.63 30.97 -3.98
CA SER A 54 6.48 32.03 -4.53
C SER A 54 7.76 32.23 -3.73
N ILE A 55 7.66 32.22 -2.40
CA ILE A 55 8.79 32.32 -1.47
C ILE A 55 9.69 31.08 -1.57
N LEU A 56 9.10 29.88 -1.63
CA LEU A 56 9.87 28.66 -1.84
C LEU A 56 10.67 28.72 -3.15
N ASN A 57 10.06 29.15 -4.25
CA ASN A 57 10.74 29.27 -5.54
C ASN A 57 11.91 30.26 -5.49
N LEU A 58 11.71 31.41 -4.82
CA LEU A 58 12.77 32.40 -4.61
C LEU A 58 13.96 31.82 -3.83
N ILE A 59 13.71 31.00 -2.80
CA ILE A 59 14.77 30.25 -2.09
C ILE A 59 15.45 29.27 -3.05
N LEU A 60 14.68 28.44 -3.76
CA LEU A 60 15.23 27.41 -4.66
C LEU A 60 16.08 28.00 -5.79
N ASP A 61 15.69 29.16 -6.33
CA ASP A 61 16.45 29.86 -7.36
C ASP A 61 17.77 30.40 -6.82
N TYR A 62 17.75 31.04 -5.64
CA TYR A 62 18.98 31.49 -4.97
C TYR A 62 19.97 30.34 -4.74
N LEU A 63 19.48 29.16 -4.36
CA LEU A 63 20.33 27.99 -4.09
C LEU A 63 20.98 27.39 -5.33
N LYS A 64 20.42 27.61 -6.54
CA LYS A 64 21.07 27.18 -7.78
C LYS A 64 22.37 27.94 -8.03
N GLU A 65 22.48 29.17 -7.53
CA GLU A 65 23.60 30.07 -7.80
C GLU A 65 24.66 30.04 -6.68
N ASN A 66 24.29 29.72 -5.44
CA ASN A 66 25.15 29.95 -4.26
C ASN A 66 25.74 28.68 -3.62
N GLN A 67 25.51 27.48 -4.18
CA GLN A 67 26.12 26.19 -3.78
C GLN A 67 26.09 25.87 -2.26
N LEU A 68 25.06 26.32 -1.53
CA LEU A 68 24.91 26.01 -0.10
C LEU A 68 24.50 24.55 0.13
N SER A 69 25.02 23.94 1.19
CA SER A 69 24.55 22.64 1.64
C SER A 69 23.17 22.73 2.28
N ILE A 70 22.40 21.63 2.27
CA ILE A 70 21.05 21.61 2.89
C ILE A 70 21.10 22.01 4.37
N ARG A 71 22.16 21.66 5.10
CA ARG A 71 22.32 22.05 6.51
C ARG A 71 22.45 23.56 6.67
N GLU A 72 23.27 24.20 5.84
CA GLU A 72 23.45 25.67 5.85
C GLU A 72 22.16 26.40 5.54
N VAL A 73 21.40 25.90 4.56
CA VAL A 73 20.09 26.45 4.20
C VAL A 73 19.13 26.36 5.38
N ILE A 74 18.90 25.15 5.91
CA ILE A 74 17.95 24.93 6.99
C ILE A 74 18.35 25.69 8.26
N TYR A 75 19.64 25.77 8.56
CA TYR A 75 20.14 26.55 9.70
C TYR A 75 19.81 28.04 9.55
N ASN A 76 20.18 28.67 8.43
CA ASN A 76 19.93 30.09 8.21
C ASN A 76 18.42 30.43 8.16
N LEU A 77 17.62 29.57 7.53
CA LEU A 77 16.16 29.71 7.54
C LEU A 77 15.57 29.60 8.95
N ALA A 78 16.10 28.70 9.78
CA ALA A 78 15.68 28.59 11.18
C ALA A 78 16.03 29.87 11.96
N LEU A 79 17.23 30.44 11.77
CA LEU A 79 17.61 31.70 12.39
C LEU A 79 16.70 32.85 11.96
N ASN A 80 16.36 32.95 10.66
CA ASN A 80 15.39 33.91 10.15
C ASN A 80 14.06 33.76 10.89
N TYR A 81 13.50 32.55 10.88
CA TYR A 81 12.21 32.27 11.48
C TYR A 81 12.19 32.65 12.97
N LEU A 82 13.18 32.19 13.74
CA LEU A 82 13.31 32.46 15.18
C LEU A 82 13.45 33.96 15.48
N SER A 83 14.19 34.70 14.65
CA SER A 83 14.30 36.16 14.73
C SER A 83 12.96 36.84 14.43
N SER A 84 12.27 36.41 13.38
CA SER A 84 10.99 36.99 12.92
C SER A 84 9.84 36.87 13.94
N ILE A 85 9.99 35.98 14.93
CA ILE A 85 9.05 35.76 16.05
C ILE A 85 9.61 36.21 17.40
N GLY A 86 10.80 36.81 17.44
CA GLY A 86 11.39 37.45 18.61
C GLY A 86 12.02 36.51 19.65
N ILE A 87 12.28 35.25 19.30
CA ILE A 87 12.95 34.29 20.21
C ILE A 87 14.48 34.45 20.17
N LEU A 88 14.99 34.99 19.07
CA LEU A 88 16.41 35.21 18.79
C LEU A 88 16.63 36.64 18.29
N VAL A 89 17.79 37.22 18.58
CA VAL A 89 18.18 38.56 18.10
C VAL A 89 19.55 38.46 17.44
N PHE A 90 19.71 39.07 16.27
CA PHE A 90 21.01 39.22 15.61
C PHE A 90 21.79 40.41 16.19
N CYS A 91 23.07 40.21 16.46
CA CYS A 91 24.00 41.23 16.97
C CYS A 91 25.35 41.09 16.25
N ASP A 92 25.79 42.11 15.52
CA ASP A 92 27.13 42.21 14.92
C ASP A 92 27.62 40.94 14.19
N GLY A 93 26.82 40.40 13.27
CA GLY A 93 27.17 39.19 12.51
C GLY A 93 27.10 37.90 13.33
N SER A 94 26.51 37.94 14.52
CA SER A 94 26.20 36.81 15.39
C SER A 94 24.73 36.85 15.85
N PHE A 95 24.31 35.91 16.68
CA PHE A 95 22.98 35.93 17.29
C PHE A 95 23.03 35.56 18.77
N SER A 96 21.99 35.95 19.50
CA SER A 96 21.76 35.57 20.89
C SER A 96 20.31 35.16 21.13
N THR A 97 20.10 34.27 22.09
CA THR A 97 18.76 33.88 22.57
C THR A 97 18.80 33.71 24.09
N LYS A 98 17.68 34.02 24.76
CA LYS A 98 17.51 33.78 26.19
C LYS A 98 17.10 32.34 26.53
N ASN A 99 16.70 31.55 25.52
CA ASN A 99 16.30 30.17 25.71
C ASN A 99 17.54 29.27 25.64
N ASN A 100 17.96 28.71 26.78
CA ASN A 100 19.19 27.93 26.87
C ASN A 100 19.12 26.66 26.01
N TYR A 101 17.98 25.98 25.99
CA TYR A 101 17.79 24.77 25.18
C TYR A 101 17.83 25.06 23.68
N LEU A 102 17.29 26.20 23.23
CA LEU A 102 17.39 26.62 21.84
C LEU A 102 18.86 26.85 21.44
N ASN A 103 19.64 27.51 22.30
CA ASN A 103 21.06 27.72 22.06
C ASN A 103 21.79 26.37 21.91
N ASP A 104 21.53 25.41 22.79
CA ASP A 104 22.10 24.06 22.71
C ASP A 104 21.70 23.34 21.42
N ILE A 105 20.44 23.46 20.99
CA ILE A 105 19.93 22.88 19.75
C ILE A 105 20.66 23.44 18.53
N LEU A 106 20.83 24.77 18.46
CA LEU A 106 21.53 25.44 17.36
C LEU A 106 23.01 25.03 17.33
N ILE A 107 23.69 25.02 18.49
CA ILE A 107 25.09 24.61 18.60
C ILE A 107 25.27 23.14 18.19
N ALA A 108 24.39 22.24 18.66
CA ALA A 108 24.46 20.82 18.35
C ALA A 108 24.23 20.54 16.86
N PHE A 109 23.41 21.33 16.17
CA PHE A 109 23.21 21.19 14.72
C PHE A 109 24.41 21.66 13.90
N GLY A 110 25.23 22.55 14.45
CA GLY A 110 26.48 23.00 13.87
C GLY A 110 26.59 24.52 13.78
N LYS A 111 27.80 25.00 13.46
CA LYS A 111 28.07 26.42 13.23
C LYS A 111 28.28 26.66 11.75
N PHE A 112 27.38 27.43 11.14
CA PHE A 112 27.41 27.75 9.71
C PHE A 112 27.58 29.25 9.50
N LYS A 113 28.12 29.63 8.34
CA LYS A 113 28.18 31.03 7.94
C LYS A 113 26.76 31.58 7.80
N ILE A 114 26.54 32.77 8.37
CA ILE A 114 25.28 33.47 8.23
C ILE A 114 25.15 33.98 6.80
N ASP A 115 24.04 33.62 6.16
CA ASP A 115 23.71 34.00 4.79
C ASP A 115 22.72 35.17 4.79
N ASN A 116 23.16 36.31 4.25
CA ASN A 116 22.37 37.55 4.30
C ASN A 116 21.04 37.45 3.56
N PHE A 117 20.93 36.65 2.50
CA PHE A 117 19.68 36.52 1.77
C PHE A 117 18.70 35.68 2.58
N LEU A 118 19.15 34.52 3.08
CA LEU A 118 18.30 33.58 3.81
C LEU A 118 17.83 34.13 5.17
N ILE A 119 18.56 35.06 5.80
CA ILE A 119 18.13 35.65 7.08
C ILE A 119 17.17 36.85 6.96
N ASN A 120 17.09 37.50 5.79
CA ASN A 120 16.44 38.81 5.65
C ASN A 120 15.14 38.80 4.83
N PHE A 121 14.82 37.72 4.12
CA PHE A 121 13.55 37.65 3.41
C PHE A 121 12.36 37.52 4.38
N GLU A 122 11.18 37.93 3.94
CA GLU A 122 9.95 37.82 4.73
C GLU A 122 9.56 36.34 4.93
N PHE A 123 9.72 35.84 6.15
CA PHE A 123 9.41 34.46 6.47
C PHE A 123 7.88 34.23 6.57
N PRO A 124 7.30 33.22 5.89
CA PRO A 124 5.87 32.96 5.93
C PRO A 124 5.44 32.42 7.30
N LYS A 125 4.59 33.18 8.00
CA LYS A 125 4.18 32.88 9.39
C LYS A 125 2.89 32.05 9.49
N ASN A 126 2.17 31.89 8.39
CA ASN A 126 0.93 31.14 8.29
C ASN A 126 1.15 29.64 8.00
N GLU A 127 2.39 29.21 7.81
CA GLU A 127 2.75 27.80 7.65
C GLU A 127 3.13 27.16 8.99
N LYS A 128 2.62 25.95 9.25
CA LYS A 128 2.99 25.19 10.46
C LYS A 128 4.43 24.68 10.42
N ASP A 129 4.94 24.32 9.24
CA ASP A 129 6.26 23.68 9.06
C ASP A 129 6.93 24.11 7.73
N PHE A 130 7.17 25.41 7.56
CA PHE A 130 7.80 25.91 6.33
C PHE A 130 9.24 25.38 6.14
N LEU A 131 9.99 25.23 7.24
CA LEU A 131 11.33 24.63 7.20
C LEU A 131 11.29 23.19 6.65
N GLY A 132 10.30 22.39 7.06
CA GLY A 132 10.10 21.05 6.53
C GLY A 132 9.71 21.03 5.06
N ILE A 133 8.86 21.97 4.61
CA ILE A 133 8.50 22.15 3.19
C ILE A 133 9.76 22.43 2.34
N VAL A 134 10.61 23.36 2.78
CA VAL A 134 11.88 23.65 2.11
C VAL A 134 12.77 22.41 2.10
N TYR A 135 12.94 21.75 3.26
CA TYR A 135 13.78 20.56 3.37
C TYR A 135 13.35 19.46 2.38
N GLN A 136 12.04 19.18 2.28
CA GLN A 136 11.53 18.19 1.33
C GLN A 136 11.74 18.58 -0.12
N SER A 137 11.64 19.86 -0.45
CA SER A 137 11.83 20.35 -1.81
C SER A 137 13.28 20.21 -2.27
N LEU A 138 14.23 20.19 -1.33
CA LEU A 138 15.66 19.95 -1.58
C LEU A 138 16.01 18.45 -1.74
N LEU A 139 15.15 17.54 -1.30
CA LEU A 139 15.37 16.09 -1.42
C LEU A 139 14.96 15.55 -2.81
N LYS A 140 15.84 14.75 -3.41
CA LYS A 140 15.58 14.05 -4.69
C LYS A 140 14.54 12.95 -4.54
N GLU A 141 13.68 12.77 -5.54
CA GLU A 141 12.64 11.72 -5.62
C GLU A 141 13.23 10.32 -5.39
N GLY A 142 14.40 10.02 -5.96
CA GLY A 142 15.09 8.74 -5.73
C GLY A 142 15.51 8.53 -4.28
N THR A 143 15.93 9.59 -3.58
CA THR A 143 16.28 9.54 -2.15
C THR A 143 15.05 9.28 -1.30
N LYS A 144 13.93 9.97 -1.57
CA LYS A 144 12.64 9.76 -0.88
C LYS A 144 12.15 8.33 -1.05
N ASN A 145 12.17 7.79 -2.28
CA ASN A 145 11.79 6.41 -2.57
C ASN A 145 12.69 5.35 -1.89
N LYS A 146 13.98 5.65 -1.68
CA LYS A 146 14.90 4.75 -0.97
C LYS A 146 14.66 4.77 0.53
N LYS A 147 14.43 5.96 1.11
CA LYS A 147 14.18 6.15 2.53
C LYS A 147 12.73 5.81 2.94
N GLY A 148 11.78 5.84 2.01
CA GLY A 148 10.35 5.71 2.29
C GLY A 148 9.78 6.93 3.02
N SER A 149 10.44 8.09 2.93
CA SER A 149 10.14 9.29 3.72
C SER A 149 9.19 10.24 2.99
N TYR A 150 7.91 10.19 3.35
CA TYR A 150 6.87 11.12 2.90
C TYR A 150 6.21 11.74 4.14
N TYR A 151 5.95 13.05 4.13
CA TYR A 151 5.30 13.68 5.28
C TYR A 151 3.80 13.43 5.28
N THR A 152 3.18 13.45 6.46
CA THR A 152 1.78 13.09 6.60
C THR A 152 0.87 14.25 6.18
N PRO A 153 -0.06 14.09 5.22
CA PRO A 153 -1.02 15.12 4.84
C PRO A 153 -1.95 15.47 6.01
N GLU A 154 -2.34 16.74 6.12
CA GLU A 154 -3.15 17.29 7.22
C GLU A 154 -4.48 16.54 7.42
N GLN A 155 -5.10 16.06 6.33
CA GLN A 155 -6.33 15.27 6.41
C GLN A 155 -6.17 13.97 7.22
N ILE A 156 -5.02 13.31 7.16
CA ILE A 156 -4.75 12.11 7.95
C ILE A 156 -4.48 12.51 9.40
N ILE A 157 -3.68 13.56 9.61
CA ILE A 157 -3.34 14.08 10.94
C ILE A 157 -4.61 14.42 11.73
N ARG A 158 -5.61 15.02 11.08
CA ARG A 158 -6.89 15.36 11.74
C ARG A 158 -7.67 14.15 12.22
N SER A 159 -7.64 13.04 11.48
CA SER A 159 -8.36 11.81 11.86
C SER A 159 -7.82 11.11 13.12
N PHE A 160 -6.62 11.49 13.56
CA PHE A 160 -6.00 10.97 14.77
C PHE A 160 -6.48 11.70 16.06
N ASN A 161 -6.94 12.95 15.96
CA ASN A 161 -7.04 13.89 17.09
C ASN A 161 -8.21 13.68 18.07
N ASP A 162 -8.90 12.55 18.02
CA ASP A 162 -10.09 12.31 18.83
C ASP A 162 -9.76 11.89 20.27
N ASN A 163 -10.41 12.54 21.25
CA ASN A 163 -10.40 12.18 22.68
C ASN A 163 -9.00 12.18 23.36
N ILE A 164 -8.12 13.08 22.92
CA ILE A 164 -6.78 13.24 23.50
C ILE A 164 -6.84 14.05 24.79
N GLN A 165 -6.34 13.49 25.90
CA GLN A 165 -6.30 14.15 27.21
C GLN A 165 -5.10 15.10 27.33
N LEU A 166 -5.24 16.16 28.13
CA LEU A 166 -4.22 17.22 28.28
C LEU A 166 -2.86 16.72 28.81
N ASN A 167 -2.87 15.64 29.61
CA ASN A 167 -1.71 15.01 30.24
C ASN A 167 -1.24 13.74 29.50
N THR A 168 -1.75 13.48 28.30
CA THR A 168 -1.32 12.36 27.46
C THR A 168 0.18 12.41 27.24
N LYS A 169 0.89 11.29 27.41
CA LYS A 169 2.28 11.13 26.99
C LYS A 169 2.31 10.52 25.58
N PHE A 170 2.86 11.28 24.64
CA PHE A 170 2.82 11.01 23.21
C PHE A 170 4.21 10.68 22.66
N LEU A 171 4.28 9.74 21.71
CA LEU A 171 5.51 9.42 20.96
C LEU A 171 5.23 9.30 19.46
N ASP A 172 6.06 9.96 18.64
CA ASP A 172 6.20 9.65 17.21
C ASP A 172 7.56 9.00 16.91
N PRO A 173 7.62 7.67 16.68
CA PRO A 173 8.88 6.95 16.45
C PRO A 173 9.52 7.19 15.07
N CYS A 174 8.87 7.91 14.15
CA CYS A 174 9.41 8.34 12.85
C CYS A 174 9.00 9.79 12.59
N CYS A 175 9.42 10.69 13.47
CA CYS A 175 8.77 12.00 13.58
C CYS A 175 9.00 12.93 12.37
N GLY A 176 10.02 12.67 11.55
CA GLY A 176 10.43 13.61 10.50
C GLY A 176 10.60 15.00 11.08
N THR A 177 9.98 16.00 10.45
CA THR A 177 9.95 17.41 10.89
C THR A 177 8.89 17.70 11.94
N GLY A 178 8.16 16.67 12.41
CA GLY A 178 7.30 16.74 13.58
C GLY A 178 5.83 17.04 13.28
N SER A 179 5.27 16.62 12.15
CA SER A 179 3.87 16.93 11.82
C SER A 179 2.87 16.39 12.86
N PHE A 180 3.04 15.15 13.35
CA PHE A 180 2.23 14.64 14.46
C PHE A 180 2.54 15.34 15.78
N LEU A 181 3.80 15.70 16.04
CA LEU A 181 4.23 16.43 17.23
C LEU A 181 3.58 17.83 17.30
N LEU A 182 3.54 18.54 16.18
CA LEU A 182 2.86 19.82 16.04
C LEU A 182 1.35 19.66 16.19
N SER A 183 0.75 18.61 15.64
CA SER A 183 -0.68 18.41 15.79
C SER A 183 -1.10 18.10 17.23
N ILE A 184 -0.35 17.21 17.91
CA ILE A 184 -0.65 16.86 19.30
C ILE A 184 -0.38 18.02 20.26
N SER A 185 0.54 18.93 19.91
CA SER A 185 0.84 20.13 20.70
C SER A 185 -0.32 21.12 20.80
N ASP A 186 -1.33 21.02 19.92
CA ASP A 186 -2.59 21.77 20.06
C ASP A 186 -3.47 21.25 21.21
N LYS A 187 -3.19 20.05 21.72
CA LYS A 187 -3.98 19.34 22.74
C LYS A 187 -3.21 19.15 24.05
N ILE A 188 -1.94 18.76 23.97
CA ILE A 188 -1.09 18.53 25.15
C ILE A 188 -0.55 19.87 25.65
N LYS A 189 -0.74 20.15 26.95
CA LYS A 189 -0.26 21.41 27.57
C LYS A 189 1.21 21.36 27.98
N ASN A 190 1.68 20.23 28.49
CA ASN A 190 3.08 20.08 28.91
C ASN A 190 3.93 19.56 27.74
N PRO A 191 4.83 20.37 27.16
CA PRO A 191 5.67 19.93 26.05
C PRO A 191 6.64 18.80 26.42
N GLU A 192 6.95 18.60 27.71
CA GLU A 192 7.77 17.48 28.16
C GLU A 192 7.10 16.10 27.95
N ASN A 193 5.78 16.07 27.76
CA ASN A 193 5.05 14.84 27.43
C ASN A 193 5.08 14.48 25.95
N ILE A 194 5.73 15.28 25.10
CA ILE A 194 5.80 15.08 23.65
C ILE A 194 7.18 14.53 23.28
N TYR A 195 7.20 13.30 22.79
CA TYR A 195 8.41 12.58 22.41
C TYR A 195 8.42 12.32 20.90
N GLY A 196 9.60 12.31 20.30
CA GLY A 196 9.76 11.94 18.92
C GLY A 196 11.17 11.45 18.62
N CYS A 197 11.32 10.62 17.61
CA CYS A 197 12.65 10.29 17.10
C CYS A 197 12.64 10.07 15.59
N ASP A 198 13.77 10.35 14.96
CA ASP A 198 14.01 10.04 13.56
C ASP A 198 15.49 9.78 13.31
N LEU A 199 15.81 9.02 12.26
CA LEU A 199 17.18 8.80 11.81
C LEU A 199 17.76 10.02 11.08
N ASP A 200 16.91 10.88 10.55
CA ASP A 200 17.31 12.07 9.81
C ASP A 200 17.58 13.26 10.74
N GLU A 201 18.87 13.57 10.93
CA GLU A 201 19.33 14.64 11.82
C GLU A 201 18.75 16.03 11.46
N ILE A 202 18.59 16.33 10.15
CA ILE A 202 18.02 17.61 9.70
C ILE A 202 16.54 17.67 10.04
N ALA A 203 15.81 16.58 9.86
CA ALA A 203 14.40 16.51 10.23
C ALA A 203 14.21 16.65 11.76
N VAL A 204 15.05 15.99 12.56
CA VAL A 204 15.07 16.12 14.02
C VAL A 204 15.35 17.54 14.46
N PHE A 205 16.31 18.23 13.83
CA PHE A 205 16.58 19.64 14.10
C PHE A 205 15.34 20.50 13.84
N ILE A 206 14.71 20.35 12.68
CA ILE A 206 13.49 21.08 12.33
C ILE A 206 12.35 20.79 13.32
N ALA A 207 12.15 19.52 13.71
CA ALA A 207 11.13 19.13 14.68
C ALA A 207 11.35 19.81 16.06
N LYS A 208 12.61 19.94 16.48
CA LYS A 208 12.95 20.68 17.71
C LYS A 208 12.65 22.17 17.58
N ILE A 209 13.02 22.80 16.46
CA ILE A 209 12.68 24.21 16.20
C ILE A 209 11.16 24.41 16.23
N ASN A 210 10.42 23.56 15.53
CA ASN A 210 8.95 23.59 15.47
C ASN A 210 8.29 23.49 16.85
N LEU A 211 8.79 22.63 17.75
CA LEU A 211 8.27 22.54 19.12
C LEU A 211 8.67 23.75 19.98
N ILE A 212 9.90 24.24 19.88
CA ILE A 212 10.33 25.45 20.60
C ILE A 212 9.49 26.65 20.20
N THR A 213 9.22 26.84 18.90
CA THR A 213 8.41 27.96 18.43
C THR A 213 6.94 27.83 18.83
N LYS A 214 6.40 26.61 18.81
CA LYS A 214 5.04 26.32 19.28
C LYS A 214 4.85 26.65 20.76
N PHE A 215 5.82 26.27 21.59
CA PHE A 215 5.81 26.48 23.04
C PHE A 215 6.72 27.64 23.47
N LYS A 216 6.82 28.70 22.66
CA LYS A 216 7.78 29.82 22.87
C LYS A 216 7.72 30.52 24.23
N ASN A 217 6.61 30.36 24.96
CA ASN A 217 6.40 30.95 26.29
C ASN A 217 6.78 30.00 27.44
N VAL A 218 7.30 28.81 27.13
CA VAL A 218 7.70 27.78 28.10
C VAL A 218 9.16 27.42 27.80
N GLU A 219 10.03 27.51 28.80
CA GLU A 219 11.39 27.00 28.68
C GLU A 219 11.38 25.51 29.00
N PHE A 220 11.71 24.67 28.03
CA PHE A 220 11.74 23.21 28.16
C PHE A 220 12.77 22.59 27.22
N LYS A 221 13.23 21.40 27.55
CA LYS A 221 14.07 20.58 26.68
C LYS A 221 13.18 19.69 25.80
N PRO A 222 13.17 19.83 24.46
CA PRO A 222 12.40 18.94 23.60
C PRO A 222 12.89 17.50 23.69
N ASN A 223 12.00 16.56 23.99
CA ASN A 223 12.29 15.11 24.02
C ASN A 223 12.31 14.50 22.60
N ILE A 224 13.08 15.13 21.70
CA ILE A 224 13.21 14.73 20.30
C ILE A 224 14.63 14.21 20.04
N TYR A 225 14.73 13.00 19.53
CA TYR A 225 16.00 12.26 19.46
C TYR A 225 16.39 11.88 18.04
N ASN A 226 17.68 12.02 17.71
CA ASN A 226 18.23 11.46 16.47
C ASN A 226 18.76 10.05 16.74
N LEU A 227 17.90 9.05 16.60
CA LEU A 227 18.21 7.65 16.93
C LEU A 227 17.41 6.64 16.10
N ASP A 228 17.82 5.37 16.17
CA ASP A 228 17.10 4.24 15.58
C ASP A 228 16.09 3.67 16.59
N PHE A 229 14.80 3.96 16.41
CA PHE A 229 13.75 3.47 17.31
C PHE A 229 13.67 1.94 17.38
N LEU A 230 14.07 1.24 16.30
CA LEU A 230 14.00 -0.22 16.24
C LEU A 230 15.15 -0.92 16.97
N GLN A 231 16.08 -0.15 17.55
CA GLN A 231 17.16 -0.66 18.40
C GLN A 231 16.97 -0.22 19.85
N LYS A 232 17.66 -0.88 20.78
CA LYS A 232 17.69 -0.47 22.18
C LYS A 232 18.16 0.99 22.27
N ASN A 233 17.37 1.82 22.94
CA ASN A 233 17.57 3.25 23.05
C ASN A 233 17.20 3.76 24.46
N GLU A 234 17.35 5.07 24.68
CA GLU A 234 17.09 5.73 25.96
C GLU A 234 15.61 6.03 26.24
N ILE A 235 14.73 5.83 25.25
CA ILE A 235 13.29 6.05 25.43
C ILE A 235 12.73 4.90 26.28
N GLN A 236 12.02 5.25 27.35
CA GLN A 236 11.46 4.28 28.29
C GLN A 236 10.32 3.47 27.64
N GLN A 237 10.34 2.16 27.83
CA GLN A 237 9.27 1.25 27.39
C GLN A 237 8.07 1.28 28.36
N ASN A 238 6.90 0.87 27.89
CA ASN A 238 5.62 0.89 28.62
C ASN A 238 5.29 2.25 29.27
N ASP A 239 5.55 3.35 28.57
CA ASP A 239 5.50 4.71 29.14
C ASP A 239 4.63 5.68 28.32
N PHE A 240 4.10 5.24 27.16
CA PHE A 240 3.31 6.09 26.28
C PHE A 240 1.83 5.74 26.29
N ASP A 241 0.98 6.75 26.40
CA ASP A 241 -0.47 6.61 26.28
C ASP A 241 -0.88 6.53 24.81
N ILE A 242 -0.18 7.28 23.96
CA ILE A 242 -0.43 7.34 22.52
C ILE A 242 0.90 7.28 21.75
N ILE A 243 0.93 6.45 20.72
CA ILE A 243 1.97 6.45 19.68
C ILE A 243 1.31 6.75 18.34
N ALA A 244 1.76 7.76 17.59
CA ALA A 244 1.27 7.99 16.23
C ALA A 244 2.41 8.30 15.28
N THR A 245 2.40 7.68 14.10
CA THR A 245 3.50 7.84 13.15
C THR A 245 3.13 7.45 11.73
N ASN A 246 3.90 7.99 10.78
CA ASN A 246 3.98 7.50 9.41
C ASN A 246 5.33 6.80 9.22
N PRO A 247 5.43 5.48 9.51
CA PRO A 247 6.67 4.76 9.37
C PRO A 247 7.12 4.68 7.90
N PRO A 248 8.41 4.48 7.61
CA PRO A 248 8.91 4.45 6.23
C PRO A 248 8.37 3.23 5.45
N TRP A 249 7.93 3.48 4.20
CA TRP A 249 7.36 2.45 3.31
C TRP A 249 8.40 1.88 2.34
N GLY A 250 8.37 0.57 2.11
CA GLY A 250 9.22 -0.10 1.11
C GLY A 250 10.73 -0.04 1.38
N ALA A 251 11.14 0.54 2.52
CA ALA A 251 12.48 0.43 3.07
C ALA A 251 12.65 -0.99 3.63
N MET A 252 13.70 -1.67 3.20
CA MET A 252 14.05 -2.98 3.72
C MET A 252 14.83 -2.79 5.02
N ALA A 253 14.34 -3.39 6.08
CA ALA A 253 14.99 -3.44 7.37
C ALA A 253 16.41 -4.02 7.28
N LYS A 254 17.32 -3.47 8.08
CA LYS A 254 18.64 -4.08 8.31
C LYS A 254 18.45 -5.48 8.92
N ASN A 255 19.33 -6.42 8.61
CA ASN A 255 19.29 -7.78 9.17
C ASN A 255 19.32 -7.81 10.72
N VAL A 256 19.71 -6.72 11.37
CA VAL A 256 19.74 -6.63 12.84
C VAL A 256 18.32 -6.73 13.44
N TYR A 257 17.32 -6.09 12.85
CA TYR A 257 15.96 -6.06 13.42
C TYR A 257 15.27 -7.44 13.40
N SER A 258 15.66 -8.33 12.48
CA SER A 258 15.13 -9.69 12.43
C SER A 258 15.53 -10.57 13.62
N LYS A 259 16.52 -10.16 14.43
CA LYS A 259 16.85 -10.85 15.68
C LYS A 259 15.75 -10.67 16.73
N ASP A 260 15.24 -9.46 16.85
CA ASP A 260 14.22 -9.10 17.84
C ASP A 260 12.80 -9.43 17.35
N PHE A 261 12.58 -9.39 16.03
CA PHE A 261 11.28 -9.70 15.40
C PHE A 261 11.40 -10.75 14.28
N PRO A 262 11.82 -12.00 14.59
CA PRO A 262 12.09 -13.03 13.59
C PRO A 262 10.83 -13.50 12.84
N PHE A 263 9.64 -13.23 13.37
CA PHE A 263 8.37 -13.59 12.75
C PHE A 263 8.01 -12.73 11.53
N ILE A 264 8.64 -11.56 11.35
CA ILE A 264 8.38 -10.62 10.25
C ILE A 264 9.11 -11.08 8.98
N LYS A 265 8.35 -11.64 8.04
CA LYS A 265 8.82 -12.20 6.76
C LYS A 265 8.99 -11.13 5.68
N SER A 266 8.17 -10.08 5.70
CA SER A 266 8.21 -8.99 4.72
C SER A 266 9.56 -8.27 4.71
N LYS A 267 10.20 -8.18 5.88
CA LYS A 267 11.35 -7.33 6.17
C LYS A 267 11.11 -5.85 5.86
N GLU A 268 9.86 -5.41 5.72
CA GLU A 268 9.54 -4.00 5.50
C GLU A 268 9.50 -3.25 6.83
N SER A 269 10.12 -2.06 6.87
CA SER A 269 10.32 -1.29 8.08
C SER A 269 9.03 -1.05 8.88
N PHE A 270 7.91 -0.69 8.23
CA PHE A 270 6.65 -0.44 8.95
C PHE A 270 6.17 -1.62 9.79
N SER A 271 6.46 -2.87 9.38
CA SER A 271 6.07 -4.05 10.14
C SER A 271 6.82 -4.11 11.49
N TYR A 272 8.10 -3.73 11.49
CA TYR A 272 8.91 -3.63 12.70
C TYR A 272 8.48 -2.46 13.59
N PHE A 273 8.12 -1.31 13.02
CA PHE A 273 7.62 -0.18 13.80
C PHE A 273 6.32 -0.50 14.51
N ILE A 274 5.37 -1.19 13.86
CA ILE A 274 4.14 -1.67 14.49
C ILE A 274 4.47 -2.60 15.66
N ALA A 275 5.33 -3.61 15.42
CA ALA A 275 5.70 -4.58 16.44
C ALA A 275 6.44 -3.96 17.63
N ASN A 276 7.39 -3.06 17.37
CA ASN A 276 8.17 -2.44 18.43
C ASN A 276 7.35 -1.42 19.24
N SER A 277 6.44 -0.67 18.60
CA SER A 277 5.58 0.29 19.30
C SER A 277 4.72 -0.37 20.39
N PHE A 278 4.36 -1.65 20.22
CA PHE A 278 3.67 -2.42 21.26
C PHE A 278 4.44 -2.42 22.59
N ASN A 279 5.78 -2.52 22.56
CA ASN A 279 6.63 -2.55 23.76
C ASN A 279 6.69 -1.19 24.48
N TYR A 280 6.42 -0.10 23.76
CA TYR A 280 6.51 1.27 24.30
C TYR A 280 5.17 1.78 24.85
N LEU A 281 4.05 1.21 24.40
CA LEU A 281 2.73 1.57 24.91
C LEU A 281 2.49 1.11 26.35
N LYS A 282 1.85 1.95 27.17
CA LYS A 282 1.21 1.53 28.43
C LYS A 282 0.06 0.56 28.17
N THR A 283 -0.37 -0.13 29.22
CA THR A 283 -1.66 -0.86 29.21
C THR A 283 -2.79 0.07 28.78
N ASN A 284 -3.66 -0.38 27.86
CA ASN A 284 -4.71 0.42 27.22
C ASN A 284 -4.25 1.60 26.34
N GLY A 285 -2.94 1.79 26.14
CA GLY A 285 -2.42 2.80 25.22
C GLY A 285 -2.83 2.54 23.77
N ARG A 286 -2.77 3.57 22.92
CA ARG A 286 -3.22 3.52 21.53
C ARG A 286 -2.12 3.81 20.54
N CYS A 287 -2.14 3.11 19.41
CA CYS A 287 -1.35 3.44 18.23
C CYS A 287 -2.24 4.02 17.11
N PHE A 288 -1.68 4.95 16.34
CA PHE A 288 -2.21 5.38 15.05
C PHE A 288 -1.10 5.30 14.00
N PHE A 289 -1.26 4.41 13.03
CA PHE A 289 -0.25 4.18 11.98
C PHE A 289 -0.77 4.58 10.61
N VAL A 290 0.03 5.32 9.85
CA VAL A 290 -0.22 5.61 8.43
C VAL A 290 0.58 4.62 7.57
N LEU A 291 -0.10 3.83 6.75
CA LEU A 291 0.46 2.64 6.14
C LEU A 291 0.04 2.51 4.66
N PRO A 292 0.81 1.77 3.85
CA PRO A 292 0.36 1.40 2.51
C PRO A 292 -0.78 0.39 2.60
N VAL A 293 -1.76 0.47 1.69
CA VAL A 293 -2.90 -0.47 1.63
C VAL A 293 -2.48 -1.94 1.52
N SER A 294 -1.25 -2.21 1.08
CA SER A 294 -0.69 -3.56 0.98
C SER A 294 -0.70 -4.32 2.31
N ILE A 295 -0.62 -3.62 3.46
CA ILE A 295 -0.69 -4.28 4.77
C ILE A 295 -2.01 -5.04 4.93
N LEU A 296 -3.10 -4.59 4.32
CA LEU A 296 -4.43 -5.16 4.53
C LEU A 296 -4.59 -6.56 3.93
N ASN A 297 -3.99 -6.84 2.76
CA ASN A 297 -4.29 -8.06 2.01
C ASN A 297 -3.07 -8.85 1.50
N VAL A 298 -1.91 -8.22 1.29
CA VAL A 298 -0.77 -8.90 0.67
C VAL A 298 -0.27 -10.01 1.60
N LYS A 299 -0.06 -11.21 1.03
CA LYS A 299 0.26 -12.43 1.78
C LYS A 299 1.53 -12.31 2.65
N VAL A 300 2.53 -11.56 2.19
CA VAL A 300 3.80 -11.40 2.92
C VAL A 300 3.62 -10.64 4.26
N HIS A 301 2.53 -9.89 4.43
CA HIS A 301 2.17 -9.19 5.68
C HIS A 301 1.19 -9.96 6.56
N SER A 302 0.92 -11.24 6.26
CA SER A 302 0.03 -12.06 7.06
C SER A 302 0.51 -12.25 8.51
N ASP A 303 1.83 -12.25 8.70
CA ASP A 303 2.49 -12.33 10.01
C ASP A 303 2.22 -11.09 10.87
N ILE A 304 2.39 -9.88 10.33
CA ILE A 304 2.16 -8.64 11.07
C ILE A 304 0.66 -8.41 11.32
N ARG A 305 -0.22 -8.79 10.38
CA ARG A 305 -1.67 -8.77 10.63
C ARG A 305 -2.06 -9.72 11.75
N LYS A 306 -1.49 -10.94 11.77
CA LYS A 306 -1.68 -11.88 12.87
C LYS A 306 -1.20 -11.30 14.19
N PHE A 307 0.01 -10.73 14.22
CA PHE A 307 0.54 -10.05 15.41
C PHE A 307 -0.40 -8.93 15.89
N ILE A 308 -0.93 -8.10 14.98
CA ILE A 308 -1.90 -7.05 15.32
C ILE A 308 -3.13 -7.66 16.01
N LEU A 309 -3.74 -8.70 15.42
CA LEU A 309 -4.94 -9.34 15.98
C LEU A 309 -4.71 -10.07 17.31
N GLU A 310 -3.48 -10.52 17.58
CA GLU A 310 -3.13 -11.21 18.83
C GLU A 310 -2.79 -10.25 19.97
N ASN A 311 -2.36 -9.02 19.66
CA ASN A 311 -1.80 -8.09 20.64
C ASN A 311 -2.58 -6.78 20.78
N PHE A 312 -3.41 -6.44 19.79
CA PHE A 312 -4.19 -5.21 19.76
C PHE A 312 -5.67 -5.49 19.48
N LEU A 313 -6.51 -4.60 20.02
CA LEU A 313 -7.85 -4.37 19.53
C LEU A 313 -7.75 -3.39 18.35
N VAL A 314 -8.26 -3.80 17.19
CA VAL A 314 -8.36 -2.92 16.01
C VAL A 314 -9.61 -2.07 16.19
N GLU A 315 -9.44 -0.79 16.55
CA GLU A 315 -10.57 0.12 16.76
C GLU A 315 -11.09 0.64 15.40
N GLU A 316 -10.19 1.03 14.48
CA GLU A 316 -10.57 1.67 13.22
C GLU A 316 -9.57 1.43 12.09
N ILE A 317 -10.09 1.31 10.87
CA ILE A 317 -9.35 1.24 9.60
C ILE A 317 -9.90 2.32 8.67
N ILE A 318 -9.08 3.30 8.28
CA ILE A 318 -9.50 4.37 7.35
C ILE A 318 -8.72 4.25 6.04
N CYS A 319 -9.41 4.09 4.91
CA CYS A 319 -8.81 4.09 3.57
C CYS A 319 -9.00 5.46 2.90
N TYR A 320 -7.89 6.14 2.59
CA TYR A 320 -7.89 7.48 1.99
C TYR A 320 -7.74 7.47 0.47
N GLY A 321 -7.40 6.32 -0.14
CA GLY A 321 -7.03 6.25 -1.56
C GLY A 321 -5.64 6.84 -1.83
N GLN A 322 -5.41 7.33 -3.05
CA GLN A 322 -4.13 7.93 -3.45
C GLN A 322 -4.12 9.41 -3.09
N ILE A 323 -3.41 9.74 -2.02
CA ILE A 323 -3.32 11.11 -1.48
C ILE A 323 -1.91 11.69 -1.50
N PHE A 324 -0.93 10.89 -1.91
CA PHE A 324 0.46 11.29 -2.07
C PHE A 324 0.77 11.45 -3.56
N GLU A 325 1.15 12.63 -4.04
CA GLU A 325 1.34 12.89 -5.48
C GLU A 325 2.40 11.97 -6.13
N SER A 326 3.38 11.54 -5.33
CA SER A 326 4.53 10.76 -5.81
C SER A 326 4.47 9.28 -5.45
N VAL A 327 3.39 8.81 -4.81
CA VAL A 327 3.21 7.40 -4.40
C VAL A 327 1.98 6.81 -5.07
N LEU A 328 2.18 5.72 -5.84
CA LEU A 328 1.12 5.05 -6.60
C LEU A 328 0.22 4.14 -5.75
N SER A 329 0.50 4.01 -4.45
CA SER A 329 -0.23 3.09 -3.55
C SER A 329 -1.24 3.87 -2.74
N ASP A 330 -2.42 3.30 -2.58
CA ASP A 330 -3.44 3.84 -1.68
C ASP A 330 -2.94 3.81 -0.24
N VAL A 331 -3.44 4.76 0.55
CA VAL A 331 -3.06 4.96 1.94
C VAL A 331 -4.16 4.49 2.87
N VAL A 332 -3.77 3.81 3.93
CA VAL A 332 -4.67 3.41 5.02
C VAL A 332 -4.11 3.90 6.35
N SER A 333 -4.97 4.21 7.32
CA SER A 333 -4.58 4.33 8.72
C SER A 333 -5.20 3.22 9.56
N LEU A 334 -4.45 2.76 10.57
CA LEU A 334 -4.91 1.80 11.57
C LEU A 334 -4.88 2.46 12.94
N LYS A 335 -6.03 2.48 13.62
CA LYS A 335 -6.16 2.84 15.04
C LYS A 335 -6.22 1.57 15.86
N LEU A 336 -5.21 1.37 16.70
CA LEU A 336 -5.02 0.14 17.48
C LEU A 336 -4.99 0.48 18.96
N LYS A 337 -5.60 -0.34 19.81
CA LYS A 337 -5.49 -0.23 21.27
C LYS A 337 -4.74 -1.44 21.82
N LYS A 338 -3.75 -1.23 22.67
CA LYS A 338 -2.95 -2.30 23.28
C LYS A 338 -3.83 -3.21 24.13
N GLY A 339 -3.73 -4.51 23.87
CA GLY A 339 -4.54 -5.56 24.48
C GLY A 339 -5.42 -6.23 23.45
N LYS A 340 -5.50 -7.56 23.50
CA LYS A 340 -6.45 -8.34 22.70
C LYS A 340 -7.87 -8.12 23.23
N GLY A 341 -8.84 -8.01 22.34
CA GLY A 341 -10.25 -7.95 22.72
C GLY A 341 -11.17 -8.26 21.55
N ASP A 342 -12.41 -8.55 21.90
CA ASP A 342 -13.52 -8.69 20.96
C ASP A 342 -14.21 -7.35 20.75
N GLY A 343 -14.90 -7.19 19.62
CA GLY A 343 -15.63 -5.96 19.33
C GLY A 343 -15.86 -5.73 17.86
N LEU A 344 -16.31 -4.51 17.56
CA LEU A 344 -16.52 -4.03 16.21
C LEU A 344 -15.33 -3.21 15.75
N VAL A 345 -14.86 -3.49 14.54
CA VAL A 345 -13.90 -2.64 13.82
C VAL A 345 -14.67 -1.63 13.00
N HIS A 346 -14.37 -0.35 13.19
CA HIS A 346 -14.91 0.72 12.36
C HIS A 346 -14.11 0.81 11.06
N ILE A 347 -14.77 0.73 9.91
CA ILE A 347 -14.14 0.83 8.59
C ILE A 347 -14.65 2.09 7.92
N LYS A 348 -13.74 2.97 7.52
CA LYS A 348 -14.05 4.20 6.78
C LYS A 348 -13.35 4.17 5.43
N THR A 349 -14.11 4.45 4.39
CA THR A 349 -13.59 4.72 3.04
C THR A 349 -14.07 6.11 2.60
N SER A 350 -13.70 6.55 1.40
CA SER A 350 -14.21 7.82 0.85
C SER A 350 -15.73 7.82 0.63
N THR A 351 -16.38 6.65 0.59
CA THR A 351 -17.81 6.52 0.25
C THR A 351 -18.64 5.82 1.32
N THR A 352 -18.03 5.10 2.26
CA THR A 352 -18.75 4.25 3.22
C THR A 352 -18.13 4.33 4.62
N GLU A 353 -19.00 4.22 5.62
CA GLU A 353 -18.62 3.98 7.01
C GLU A 353 -19.39 2.76 7.52
N GLU A 354 -18.66 1.74 7.97
CA GLU A 354 -19.18 0.42 8.29
C GLU A 354 -18.61 -0.06 9.62
N LYS A 355 -19.31 -1.02 10.25
CA LYS A 355 -18.82 -1.71 11.45
C LYS A 355 -18.95 -3.21 11.28
N ILE A 356 -17.86 -3.95 11.49
CA ILE A 356 -17.87 -5.41 11.39
C ILE A 356 -17.22 -6.06 12.61
N PRO A 357 -17.61 -7.29 12.99
CA PRO A 357 -16.95 -8.02 14.06
C PRO A 357 -15.47 -8.30 13.76
N ILE A 358 -14.58 -8.17 14.76
CA ILE A 358 -13.14 -8.46 14.62
C ILE A 358 -12.86 -9.91 14.18
N GLU A 359 -13.76 -10.84 14.51
CA GLU A 359 -13.69 -12.26 14.16
C GLU A 359 -13.60 -12.48 12.63
N VAL A 360 -14.14 -11.56 11.84
CA VAL A 360 -14.03 -11.58 10.37
C VAL A 360 -12.58 -11.63 9.92
N TYR A 361 -11.69 -10.94 10.64
CA TYR A 361 -10.26 -10.91 10.36
C TYR A 361 -9.50 -12.04 11.03
N GLN A 362 -9.92 -12.47 12.22
CA GLN A 362 -9.28 -13.56 12.94
C GLN A 362 -9.46 -14.91 12.25
N ASN A 363 -10.64 -15.15 11.66
CA ASN A 363 -11.02 -16.45 11.11
C ASN A 363 -10.72 -16.61 9.62
N ASN A 364 -10.35 -15.54 8.92
CA ASN A 364 -10.09 -15.62 7.48
C ASN A 364 -8.64 -16.02 7.15
N ILE A 365 -8.44 -16.51 5.92
CA ILE A 365 -7.14 -16.96 5.44
C ILE A 365 -6.18 -15.77 5.35
N ASN A 366 -5.00 -15.90 5.97
CA ASN A 366 -3.96 -14.88 6.05
C ASN A 366 -4.36 -13.62 6.84
N ASN A 367 -5.41 -13.65 7.66
CA ASN A 367 -5.85 -12.54 8.50
C ASN A 367 -6.05 -11.22 7.73
N ILE A 368 -6.63 -11.28 6.54
CA ILE A 368 -6.86 -10.14 5.65
C ILE A 368 -7.82 -9.14 6.30
N PHE A 369 -7.46 -7.86 6.32
CA PHE A 369 -8.31 -6.76 6.75
C PHE A 369 -9.15 -6.26 5.58
N SER A 370 -10.18 -7.02 5.22
CA SER A 370 -11.10 -6.65 4.15
C SER A 370 -11.93 -5.42 4.53
N LEU A 371 -12.21 -4.55 3.54
CA LEU A 371 -12.88 -3.25 3.72
C LEU A 371 -14.40 -3.31 3.45
N TYR A 372 -15.02 -4.49 3.50
CA TYR A 372 -16.44 -4.66 3.19
C TYR A 372 -17.33 -4.47 4.42
N GLY A 373 -18.60 -4.11 4.18
CA GLY A 373 -19.56 -3.76 5.24
C GLY A 373 -20.26 -4.96 5.89
N ILE A 374 -21.18 -4.69 6.82
CA ILE A 374 -21.90 -5.75 7.53
C ILE A 374 -22.82 -6.57 6.61
N GLN A 375 -23.42 -5.91 5.61
CA GLN A 375 -24.25 -6.60 4.62
C GLN A 375 -23.43 -7.54 3.75
N ASP A 376 -22.24 -7.10 3.34
CA ASP A 376 -21.29 -7.95 2.61
C ASP A 376 -20.88 -9.16 3.46
N TYR A 377 -20.59 -8.96 4.75
CA TYR A 377 -20.29 -10.03 5.69
C TYR A 377 -21.42 -11.06 5.79
N ASN A 378 -22.66 -10.62 5.97
CA ASN A 378 -23.82 -11.51 6.10
C ASN A 378 -24.04 -12.35 4.83
N ILE A 379 -23.94 -11.73 3.66
CA ILE A 379 -24.06 -12.42 2.36
C ILE A 379 -22.93 -13.43 2.20
N LEU A 380 -21.68 -13.05 2.48
CA LEU A 380 -20.54 -13.97 2.40
C LEU A 380 -20.71 -15.15 3.37
N ASN A 381 -21.11 -14.91 4.62
CA ASN A 381 -21.37 -16.00 5.57
C ASN A 381 -22.44 -16.96 5.06
N LYS A 382 -23.55 -16.44 4.51
CA LYS A 382 -24.59 -17.25 3.91
C LYS A 382 -24.05 -18.11 2.76
N ILE A 383 -23.28 -17.52 1.85
CA ILE A 383 -22.64 -18.23 0.73
C ILE A 383 -21.71 -19.34 1.23
N TYR A 384 -20.84 -19.04 2.21
CA TYR A 384 -19.83 -19.98 2.71
C TYR A 384 -20.36 -20.98 3.74
N SER A 385 -21.57 -20.79 4.27
CA SER A 385 -22.23 -21.74 5.19
C SER A 385 -22.69 -23.02 4.49
N LYS A 386 -22.94 -22.97 3.18
CA LYS A 386 -23.32 -24.14 2.38
C LYS A 386 -22.11 -25.06 2.18
N PRO A 387 -22.26 -26.39 2.24
CA PRO A 387 -21.17 -27.30 1.91
C PRO A 387 -20.61 -27.04 0.51
N TYR A 388 -19.29 -26.81 0.44
CA TYR A 388 -18.62 -26.47 -0.82
C TYR A 388 -17.30 -27.24 -1.00
N LYS A 389 -16.86 -27.28 -2.25
CA LYS A 389 -15.50 -27.65 -2.66
C LYS A 389 -14.78 -26.44 -3.24
N THR A 390 -13.48 -26.55 -3.39
CA THR A 390 -12.64 -25.50 -3.96
C THR A 390 -11.88 -26.01 -5.17
N LEU A 391 -11.15 -25.12 -5.84
CA LEU A 391 -10.27 -25.46 -6.95
C LEU A 391 -8.92 -26.09 -6.52
N GLN A 392 -8.80 -26.56 -5.27
CA GLN A 392 -7.54 -27.04 -4.70
C GLN A 392 -6.94 -28.21 -5.49
N ASP A 393 -7.77 -29.13 -5.97
CA ASP A 393 -7.32 -30.32 -6.72
C ASP A 393 -7.17 -30.06 -8.24
N SER A 394 -7.37 -28.81 -8.67
CA SER A 394 -7.32 -28.43 -10.09
C SER A 394 -5.89 -28.22 -10.59
N THR A 395 -5.68 -28.42 -11.90
CA THR A 395 -4.39 -28.17 -12.55
C THR A 395 -4.34 -26.75 -13.11
N TRP A 396 -3.21 -26.07 -12.93
CA TRP A 396 -3.03 -24.66 -13.28
C TRP A 396 -1.82 -24.47 -14.21
N GLY A 397 -1.95 -23.59 -15.20
CA GLY A 397 -0.85 -23.21 -16.09
C GLY A 397 -0.77 -21.70 -16.30
N LEU A 398 0.45 -21.19 -16.38
CA LEU A 398 0.70 -19.83 -16.84
C LEU A 398 0.58 -19.77 -18.37
N GLY A 399 0.01 -18.69 -18.90
CA GLY A 399 0.21 -18.35 -20.31
C GLY A 399 1.69 -18.14 -20.62
N ILE A 400 2.08 -18.25 -21.88
CA ILE A 400 3.45 -18.10 -22.33
C ILE A 400 3.94 -16.69 -21.99
N VAL A 401 5.01 -16.59 -21.19
CA VAL A 401 5.75 -15.36 -20.96
C VAL A 401 6.91 -15.35 -21.93
N THR A 402 6.83 -14.53 -22.97
CA THR A 402 7.86 -14.41 -24.01
C THR A 402 9.09 -13.66 -23.52
N GLY A 403 8.90 -12.67 -22.63
CA GLY A 403 9.92 -11.70 -22.23
C GLY A 403 10.05 -10.51 -23.17
N ASP A 404 9.70 -10.71 -24.45
CA ASP A 404 9.65 -9.69 -25.49
C ASP A 404 8.59 -10.06 -26.54
N ASN A 405 7.39 -9.48 -26.45
CA ASN A 405 6.32 -9.82 -27.38
C ASN A 405 6.62 -9.41 -28.82
N ASP A 406 7.37 -8.33 -29.04
CA ASP A 406 7.60 -7.79 -30.38
C ASP A 406 8.54 -8.72 -31.17
N LYS A 407 9.48 -9.37 -30.47
CA LYS A 407 10.36 -10.39 -31.04
C LYS A 407 9.63 -11.68 -31.44
N PHE A 408 8.72 -12.16 -30.60
CA PHE A 408 8.19 -13.53 -30.73
C PHE A 408 6.80 -13.62 -31.37
N ILE A 409 6.05 -12.52 -31.44
CA ILE A 409 4.66 -12.52 -31.93
C ILE A 409 4.62 -11.93 -33.33
N THR A 410 4.64 -12.81 -34.32
CA THR A 410 4.79 -12.48 -35.73
C THR A 410 3.53 -12.78 -36.54
N GLY A 411 3.61 -12.57 -37.86
CA GLY A 411 2.61 -13.03 -38.82
C GLY A 411 2.65 -14.54 -39.03
N LYS A 412 1.68 -15.07 -39.79
CA LYS A 412 1.59 -16.50 -40.11
C LYS A 412 2.82 -16.96 -40.90
N SER A 413 3.48 -18.00 -40.40
CA SER A 413 4.51 -18.80 -41.08
C SER A 413 4.17 -20.29 -41.05
N GLU A 414 4.94 -21.10 -41.79
CA GLU A 414 4.72 -22.54 -41.98
C GLU A 414 4.64 -23.33 -40.66
N ASN A 415 5.53 -23.00 -39.70
CA ASN A 415 5.60 -23.68 -38.40
C ASN A 415 4.87 -22.94 -37.26
N SER A 416 4.21 -21.82 -37.58
CA SER A 416 3.55 -21.01 -36.56
C SER A 416 2.12 -21.47 -36.29
N GLU A 417 1.70 -21.33 -35.04
CA GLU A 417 0.31 -21.54 -34.64
C GLU A 417 -0.29 -20.25 -34.04
N LYS A 418 -1.62 -20.21 -33.94
CA LYS A 418 -2.31 -19.04 -33.40
C LYS A 418 -2.03 -18.89 -31.90
N ILE A 419 -1.73 -17.66 -31.51
CA ILE A 419 -1.51 -17.27 -30.12
C ILE A 419 -2.59 -16.27 -29.67
N TYR A 420 -3.18 -16.52 -28.52
CA TYR A 420 -4.28 -15.72 -27.97
C TYR A 420 -3.80 -14.93 -26.74
N SER A 421 -4.50 -13.86 -26.41
CA SER A 421 -4.19 -13.00 -25.26
C SER A 421 -5.45 -12.78 -24.42
N GLY A 422 -5.29 -12.13 -23.26
CA GLY A 422 -6.43 -11.68 -22.46
C GLY A 422 -7.45 -10.86 -23.25
N LYS A 423 -7.04 -10.14 -24.31
CA LYS A 423 -7.96 -9.38 -25.17
C LYS A 423 -8.91 -10.25 -26.00
N ASN A 424 -8.53 -11.51 -26.26
CA ASN A 424 -9.35 -12.45 -27.01
C ASN A 424 -10.40 -13.14 -26.13
N LEU A 425 -10.31 -13.04 -24.80
CA LEU A 425 -11.23 -13.73 -23.91
C LEU A 425 -12.54 -12.95 -23.71
N SER A 426 -13.67 -13.65 -23.90
CA SER A 426 -15.01 -13.23 -23.49
C SER A 426 -15.55 -14.20 -22.45
N LYS A 427 -16.64 -13.82 -21.76
CA LYS A 427 -17.32 -14.75 -20.86
C LYS A 427 -17.70 -16.00 -21.66
N CYS A 428 -17.30 -17.16 -21.17
CA CYS A 428 -17.52 -18.50 -21.71
C CYS A 428 -16.83 -18.87 -23.04
N PHE A 429 -16.34 -17.93 -23.86
CA PHE A 429 -15.74 -18.27 -25.16
C PHE A 429 -14.51 -17.44 -25.54
N VAL A 430 -13.67 -18.02 -26.40
CA VAL A 430 -12.46 -17.39 -26.96
C VAL A 430 -12.80 -16.78 -28.32
N ARG A 431 -12.52 -15.49 -28.51
CA ARG A 431 -12.59 -14.80 -29.79
C ARG A 431 -11.36 -15.11 -30.63
N GLU A 432 -11.52 -14.99 -31.94
CA GLU A 432 -10.47 -15.30 -32.90
C GLU A 432 -9.22 -14.41 -32.73
N SER A 433 -8.04 -14.97 -33.02
CA SER A 433 -6.76 -14.24 -32.99
C SER A 433 -6.18 -14.13 -34.39
N LYS A 434 -5.59 -12.96 -34.67
CA LYS A 434 -4.81 -12.71 -35.89
C LYS A 434 -3.30 -12.89 -35.67
N LYS A 435 -2.89 -13.22 -34.43
CA LYS A 435 -1.47 -13.30 -34.02
C LYS A 435 -0.98 -14.74 -34.05
N TYR A 436 0.28 -14.92 -34.41
CA TYR A 436 0.93 -16.22 -34.51
C TYR A 436 2.20 -16.27 -33.67
N ILE A 437 2.63 -17.49 -33.34
CA ILE A 437 3.87 -17.77 -32.61
C ILE A 437 4.51 -19.05 -33.18
N ASP A 438 5.83 -19.03 -33.35
CA ASP A 438 6.62 -20.27 -33.53
C ASP A 438 6.89 -20.85 -32.14
N TYR A 439 6.09 -21.85 -31.73
CA TYR A 439 6.12 -22.36 -30.37
C TYR A 439 7.32 -23.29 -30.15
N LYS A 440 8.37 -22.72 -29.54
CA LYS A 440 9.58 -23.43 -29.10
C LYS A 440 9.81 -23.14 -27.61
N ARG A 441 9.49 -24.11 -26.76
CA ARG A 441 9.40 -23.97 -25.30
C ARG A 441 10.62 -23.27 -24.68
N GLU A 442 11.80 -23.70 -25.11
CA GLU A 442 13.12 -23.26 -24.65
C GLU A 442 13.43 -21.79 -24.95
N MET A 443 12.72 -21.19 -25.91
CA MET A 443 12.93 -19.81 -26.34
C MET A 443 12.24 -18.79 -25.44
N PHE A 444 11.32 -19.22 -24.57
CA PHE A 444 10.44 -18.32 -23.82
C PHE A 444 10.90 -18.08 -22.38
N GLN A 445 10.53 -16.92 -21.83
CA GLN A 445 10.80 -16.59 -20.44
C GLN A 445 10.11 -17.60 -19.48
N GLN A 446 8.82 -17.87 -19.58
CA GLN A 446 8.19 -18.87 -18.71
C GLN A 446 7.05 -19.56 -19.44
N VAL A 447 6.91 -20.86 -19.21
CA VAL A 447 5.94 -21.73 -19.88
C VAL A 447 5.47 -22.82 -18.93
N ALA A 448 4.19 -23.15 -19.00
CA ALA A 448 3.58 -24.29 -18.32
C ALA A 448 3.83 -25.58 -19.11
N PRO A 449 3.77 -26.79 -18.51
CA PRO A 449 3.85 -28.08 -19.21
C PRO A 449 2.94 -28.20 -20.45
N ASP A 450 3.41 -28.87 -21.51
CA ASP A 450 2.69 -28.95 -22.79
C ASP A 450 1.34 -29.67 -22.65
N LEU A 451 1.26 -30.65 -21.73
CA LEU A 451 0.00 -31.33 -21.39
C LEU A 451 -1.09 -30.37 -20.90
N ILE A 452 -0.71 -29.21 -20.35
CA ILE A 452 -1.67 -28.18 -19.91
C ILE A 452 -2.13 -27.34 -21.11
N TYR A 453 -1.21 -26.97 -22.00
CA TYR A 453 -1.54 -26.26 -23.24
C TYR A 453 -2.41 -27.11 -24.17
N ARG A 454 -2.11 -28.41 -24.26
CA ARG A 454 -2.76 -29.38 -25.15
C ARG A 454 -3.84 -30.21 -24.47
N ALA A 455 -4.31 -29.80 -23.30
CA ALA A 455 -5.44 -30.44 -22.65
C ALA A 455 -6.68 -30.42 -23.56
N LYS A 456 -7.40 -31.55 -23.62
CA LYS A 456 -8.61 -31.72 -24.47
C LYS A 456 -9.68 -30.66 -24.17
N GLU A 457 -9.87 -30.38 -22.89
CA GLU A 457 -10.75 -29.32 -22.39
C GLU A 457 -9.99 -28.54 -21.31
N LYS A 458 -10.04 -27.22 -21.38
CA LYS A 458 -9.48 -26.32 -20.38
C LYS A 458 -10.24 -25.01 -20.30
N LEU A 459 -10.18 -24.38 -19.14
CA LEU A 459 -10.62 -23.00 -18.95
C LEU A 459 -9.42 -22.07 -19.08
N VAL A 460 -9.68 -20.88 -19.59
CA VAL A 460 -8.66 -19.84 -19.76
C VAL A 460 -9.23 -18.53 -19.26
N TYR A 461 -8.46 -17.77 -18.47
CA TYR A 461 -8.96 -16.57 -17.82
C TYR A 461 -8.03 -15.39 -17.96
N LYS A 462 -8.60 -14.18 -17.98
CA LYS A 462 -7.84 -12.93 -18.03
C LYS A 462 -7.05 -12.77 -16.73
N PHE A 463 -5.72 -12.73 -16.82
CA PHE A 463 -4.86 -12.56 -15.66
C PHE A 463 -4.84 -11.11 -15.16
N VAL A 464 -4.87 -10.14 -16.09
CA VAL A 464 -4.94 -8.71 -15.78
C VAL A 464 -6.35 -8.22 -16.09
N SER A 465 -7.22 -8.27 -15.09
CA SER A 465 -8.59 -7.78 -15.17
C SER A 465 -9.15 -7.60 -13.76
N LYS A 466 -9.89 -6.51 -13.54
CA LYS A 466 -10.71 -6.35 -12.33
C LYS A 466 -11.81 -7.42 -12.27
N ASN A 467 -12.31 -7.87 -13.42
CA ASN A 467 -13.44 -8.80 -13.51
C ASN A 467 -12.97 -10.22 -13.85
N LEU A 468 -13.64 -11.21 -13.27
CA LEU A 468 -13.51 -12.60 -13.65
C LEU A 468 -14.08 -12.77 -15.06
N VAL A 469 -13.21 -13.20 -15.97
CA VAL A 469 -13.59 -13.54 -17.35
C VAL A 469 -12.90 -14.82 -17.71
N PHE A 470 -13.68 -15.90 -17.74
CA PHE A 470 -13.23 -17.24 -18.08
C PHE A 470 -13.86 -17.66 -19.40
N ALA A 471 -13.06 -18.27 -20.27
CA ALA A 471 -13.48 -18.85 -21.53
C ALA A 471 -13.22 -20.36 -21.52
N TYR A 472 -14.08 -21.10 -22.20
CA TYR A 472 -13.89 -22.51 -22.46
C TYR A 472 -13.05 -22.71 -23.73
N ASP A 473 -12.04 -23.57 -23.64
CA ASP A 473 -11.22 -23.98 -24.78
C ASP A 473 -11.17 -25.50 -24.89
N ASN A 474 -11.64 -26.00 -26.03
CA ASN A 474 -11.56 -27.40 -26.44
C ASN A 474 -10.75 -27.58 -27.74
N GLN A 475 -9.99 -26.56 -28.13
CA GLN A 475 -9.21 -26.54 -29.38
C GLN A 475 -7.70 -26.56 -29.13
N GLN A 476 -7.26 -26.84 -27.90
CA GLN A 476 -5.84 -26.95 -27.53
C GLN A 476 -5.02 -25.70 -27.88
N ARG A 477 -5.64 -24.52 -27.82
CA ARG A 477 -5.02 -23.23 -28.21
C ARG A 477 -3.92 -22.79 -27.23
N LEU A 478 -2.99 -21.98 -27.74
CA LEU A 478 -1.96 -21.31 -26.94
C LEU A 478 -2.38 -19.91 -26.48
N PHE A 479 -1.89 -19.49 -25.31
CA PHE A 479 -2.20 -18.19 -24.71
C PHE A 479 -0.95 -17.50 -24.16
N LEU A 480 -0.84 -16.18 -24.34
CA LEU A 480 0.14 -15.32 -23.68
C LEU A 480 -0.20 -15.17 -22.19
N ASN A 481 0.78 -14.82 -21.36
CA ASN A 481 0.65 -14.61 -19.91
C ASN A 481 -0.38 -13.56 -19.44
N SER A 482 -0.97 -12.80 -20.37
CA SER A 482 -2.18 -12.00 -20.10
C SER A 482 -3.44 -12.86 -19.90
N ALA A 483 -3.36 -14.15 -20.23
CA ALA A 483 -4.39 -15.17 -20.06
C ALA A 483 -3.77 -16.45 -19.47
N ASN A 484 -4.30 -16.93 -18.35
CA ASN A 484 -3.81 -18.12 -17.65
C ASN A 484 -4.80 -19.27 -17.76
N ILE A 485 -4.34 -20.49 -17.47
CA ILE A 485 -5.05 -21.74 -17.73
C ILE A 485 -5.45 -22.41 -16.43
N LEU A 486 -6.67 -22.94 -16.41
CA LEU A 486 -7.26 -23.75 -15.36
C LEU A 486 -7.88 -25.01 -15.98
N ILE A 487 -7.46 -26.19 -15.54
CA ILE A 487 -8.14 -27.45 -15.82
C ILE A 487 -8.81 -27.86 -14.52
N PRO A 488 -10.12 -27.57 -14.36
CA PRO A 488 -10.77 -27.71 -13.08
C PRO A 488 -11.02 -29.18 -12.73
N LYS A 489 -10.78 -29.50 -11.45
CA LYS A 489 -11.12 -30.77 -10.83
C LYS A 489 -11.85 -30.44 -9.53
N VAL A 490 -13.17 -30.45 -9.61
CA VAL A 490 -14.07 -30.12 -8.50
C VAL A 490 -15.15 -31.20 -8.45
N GLN A 491 -15.30 -31.85 -7.30
CA GLN A 491 -16.31 -32.91 -7.11
C GLN A 491 -17.71 -32.37 -7.44
N ASN A 492 -18.58 -33.19 -8.04
CA ASN A 492 -19.95 -32.83 -8.45
C ASN A 492 -20.07 -31.74 -9.53
N HIS A 493 -18.97 -31.22 -10.05
CA HIS A 493 -18.96 -30.25 -11.15
C HIS A 493 -18.36 -30.84 -12.43
N SER A 494 -18.86 -30.38 -13.58
CA SER A 494 -18.12 -30.45 -14.84
C SER A 494 -17.37 -29.14 -15.09
N ILE A 495 -16.45 -29.15 -16.06
CA ILE A 495 -15.75 -27.94 -16.50
C ILE A 495 -16.70 -26.81 -16.90
N LYS A 496 -17.86 -27.14 -17.49
CA LYS A 496 -18.90 -26.18 -17.89
C LYS A 496 -19.65 -25.61 -16.69
N THR A 497 -19.98 -26.41 -15.68
CA THR A 497 -20.56 -25.85 -14.45
C THR A 497 -19.56 -24.96 -13.71
N VAL A 498 -18.27 -25.33 -13.64
CA VAL A 498 -17.22 -24.46 -13.07
C VAL A 498 -17.12 -23.14 -13.84
N LEU A 499 -17.21 -23.20 -15.17
CA LEU A 499 -17.25 -22.02 -16.04
C LEU A 499 -18.47 -21.11 -15.75
N ALA A 500 -19.64 -21.69 -15.48
CA ALA A 500 -20.85 -20.95 -15.13
C ALA A 500 -20.63 -20.14 -13.84
N PHE A 501 -20.17 -20.79 -12.77
CA PHE A 501 -19.87 -20.11 -11.51
C PHE A 501 -18.80 -19.02 -11.71
N LEU A 502 -17.67 -19.32 -12.35
CA LEU A 502 -16.57 -18.36 -12.52
C LEU A 502 -16.91 -17.13 -13.39
N ASN A 503 -17.99 -17.17 -14.19
CA ASN A 503 -18.47 -16.02 -14.96
C ASN A 503 -19.73 -15.35 -14.37
N SER A 504 -20.28 -15.90 -13.28
CA SER A 504 -21.51 -15.41 -12.64
C SER A 504 -21.29 -14.10 -11.88
N LYS A 505 -22.37 -13.31 -11.75
CA LYS A 505 -22.43 -12.13 -10.88
C LYS A 505 -22.09 -12.49 -9.44
N LEU A 506 -22.59 -13.61 -8.92
CA LEU A 506 -22.33 -14.01 -7.53
C LEU A 506 -20.84 -14.22 -7.25
N PHE A 507 -20.13 -15.00 -8.07
CA PHE A 507 -18.69 -15.22 -7.87
C PHE A 507 -17.87 -13.98 -8.19
N GLN A 508 -18.33 -13.16 -9.14
CA GLN A 508 -17.73 -11.85 -9.40
C GLN A 508 -17.79 -10.96 -8.15
N TYR A 509 -18.94 -10.94 -7.47
CA TYR A 509 -19.15 -10.23 -6.22
C TYR A 509 -18.27 -10.78 -5.09
N VAL A 510 -18.28 -12.11 -4.86
CA VAL A 510 -17.43 -12.74 -3.84
C VAL A 510 -15.96 -12.39 -4.08
N TYR A 511 -15.50 -12.43 -5.33
CA TYR A 511 -14.11 -12.12 -5.68
C TYR A 511 -13.76 -10.64 -5.43
N HIS A 512 -14.62 -9.72 -5.87
CA HIS A 512 -14.43 -8.29 -5.65
C HIS A 512 -14.41 -7.94 -4.17
N THR A 513 -15.42 -8.41 -3.44
CA THR A 513 -15.61 -8.09 -2.02
C THR A 513 -14.47 -8.64 -1.17
N LYS A 514 -14.01 -9.87 -1.40
CA LYS A 514 -12.93 -10.46 -0.58
C LYS A 514 -11.53 -9.98 -0.95
N PHE A 515 -11.25 -9.71 -2.23
CA PHE A 515 -9.88 -9.51 -2.70
C PHE A 515 -9.61 -8.12 -3.30
N ASN A 516 -10.54 -7.60 -4.11
CA ASN A 516 -10.44 -6.28 -4.78
C ASN A 516 -9.07 -6.00 -5.45
N GLU A 517 -8.54 -6.97 -6.20
CA GLU A 517 -7.24 -6.85 -6.89
C GLU A 517 -7.41 -6.71 -8.41
N LEU A 518 -6.56 -5.91 -9.06
CA LEU A 518 -6.52 -5.78 -10.53
C LEU A 518 -6.09 -7.08 -11.24
N LYS A 519 -5.37 -7.96 -10.54
CA LYS A 519 -4.92 -9.25 -11.09
C LYS A 519 -5.80 -10.36 -10.57
N VAL A 520 -6.16 -11.29 -11.46
CA VAL A 520 -6.87 -12.51 -11.07
C VAL A 520 -5.85 -13.54 -10.61
N LEU A 521 -5.68 -13.69 -9.30
CA LEU A 521 -4.67 -14.57 -8.71
C LEU A 521 -5.22 -15.97 -8.41
N LYS A 522 -4.42 -17.00 -8.72
CA LYS A 522 -4.71 -18.40 -8.35
C LYS A 522 -5.06 -18.54 -6.86
N SER A 523 -4.29 -17.91 -5.97
CA SER A 523 -4.51 -17.97 -4.52
C SER A 523 -5.88 -17.47 -4.07
N ASN A 524 -6.46 -16.55 -4.83
CA ASN A 524 -7.78 -15.97 -4.54
C ASN A 524 -8.87 -16.86 -5.12
N LEU A 525 -8.69 -17.35 -6.35
CA LEU A 525 -9.61 -18.30 -7.00
C LEU A 525 -9.76 -19.61 -6.21
N LEU A 526 -8.69 -20.08 -5.55
CA LEU A 526 -8.71 -21.27 -4.70
C LEU A 526 -9.64 -21.13 -3.48
N GLN A 527 -10.09 -19.92 -3.14
CA GLN A 527 -10.97 -19.66 -1.99
C GLN A 527 -12.44 -19.54 -2.39
N LEU A 528 -12.78 -19.65 -3.68
CA LEU A 528 -14.16 -19.54 -4.14
C LEU A 528 -14.97 -20.82 -3.80
N PRO A 529 -16.21 -20.68 -3.27
CA PRO A 529 -16.96 -21.81 -2.74
C PRO A 529 -17.87 -22.43 -3.82
N PHE A 530 -17.43 -23.55 -4.42
CA PHE A 530 -18.24 -24.29 -5.38
C PHE A 530 -19.21 -25.23 -4.64
N PRO A 531 -20.55 -24.99 -4.69
CA PRO A 531 -21.51 -25.74 -3.89
C PRO A 531 -21.66 -27.18 -4.41
N LEU A 532 -22.00 -28.13 -3.54
CA LEU A 532 -22.23 -29.51 -3.97
C LEU A 532 -23.50 -29.61 -4.84
N LEU A 533 -23.32 -29.77 -6.16
CA LEU A 533 -24.44 -29.87 -7.09
C LEU A 533 -25.08 -31.27 -7.10
N GLY A 534 -26.42 -31.28 -7.08
CA GLY A 534 -27.21 -32.43 -7.49
C GLY A 534 -27.19 -32.64 -9.01
N LYS A 535 -27.61 -33.83 -9.46
CA LYS A 535 -27.65 -34.18 -10.90
C LYS A 535 -28.46 -33.18 -11.72
N LYS A 536 -29.62 -32.74 -11.19
CA LYS A 536 -30.52 -31.77 -11.84
C LYS A 536 -29.84 -30.43 -12.08
N ASP A 537 -29.23 -29.84 -11.05
CA ASP A 537 -28.58 -28.52 -11.15
C ASP A 537 -27.37 -28.57 -12.07
N LYS A 538 -26.59 -29.65 -11.99
CA LYS A 538 -25.45 -29.88 -12.87
C LYS A 538 -25.89 -29.90 -14.34
N THR A 539 -26.89 -30.72 -14.69
CA THR A 539 -27.39 -30.82 -16.06
C THR A 539 -27.96 -29.49 -16.55
N LYS A 540 -28.73 -28.78 -15.70
CA LYS A 540 -29.34 -27.51 -16.10
C LYS A 540 -28.31 -26.41 -16.38
N LEU A 541 -27.27 -26.30 -15.55
CA LEU A 541 -26.18 -25.35 -15.78
C LEU A 541 -25.36 -25.70 -17.03
N GLU A 542 -25.17 -26.99 -17.33
CA GLU A 542 -24.51 -27.44 -18.56
C GLU A 542 -25.30 -27.06 -19.81
N GLU A 543 -26.63 -27.24 -19.80
CA GLU A 543 -27.54 -26.79 -20.87
C GLU A 543 -27.39 -25.29 -21.12
N PHE A 544 -27.54 -24.46 -20.08
CA PHE A 544 -27.43 -23.01 -20.23
C PHE A 544 -26.08 -22.56 -20.79
N ILE A 545 -24.98 -23.20 -20.37
CA ILE A 545 -23.65 -22.87 -20.89
C ILE A 545 -23.51 -23.27 -22.36
N ASN A 546 -24.03 -24.43 -22.77
CA ASN A 546 -24.02 -24.84 -24.17
C ASN A 546 -24.85 -23.90 -25.05
N ASP A 547 -26.04 -23.53 -24.58
CA ASP A 547 -26.94 -22.62 -25.29
C ASP A 547 -26.30 -21.22 -25.41
N TYR A 548 -25.66 -20.74 -24.35
CA TYR A 548 -24.94 -19.46 -24.39
C TYR A 548 -23.73 -19.48 -25.32
N MET A 549 -22.90 -20.54 -25.29
CA MET A 549 -21.74 -20.63 -26.18
C MET A 549 -22.14 -20.71 -27.66
N THR A 550 -23.32 -21.28 -27.95
CA THR A 550 -23.85 -21.40 -29.32
C THR A 550 -24.50 -20.10 -29.79
N SER A 551 -25.48 -19.59 -29.03
CA SER A 551 -26.30 -18.43 -29.42
C SER A 551 -25.63 -17.08 -29.15
N LYS A 552 -24.75 -17.03 -28.12
CA LYS A 552 -24.17 -15.80 -27.55
C LYS A 552 -25.23 -14.80 -27.06
N ASN A 553 -26.45 -15.26 -26.79
CA ASN A 553 -27.53 -14.41 -26.26
C ASN A 553 -27.26 -14.05 -24.79
N ALA A 554 -27.17 -12.74 -24.50
CA ALA A 554 -26.93 -12.23 -23.16
C ALA A 554 -28.03 -12.62 -22.14
N ASP A 555 -29.28 -12.82 -22.57
CA ASP A 555 -30.38 -13.21 -21.69
C ASP A 555 -30.13 -14.57 -20.99
N ILE A 556 -29.31 -15.43 -21.61
CA ILE A 556 -28.94 -16.72 -21.02
C ILE A 556 -27.97 -16.53 -19.86
N LEU A 557 -27.12 -15.50 -19.89
CA LEU A 557 -26.27 -15.18 -18.74
C LEU A 557 -27.09 -14.74 -17.53
N GLU A 558 -28.14 -13.94 -17.75
CA GLU A 558 -29.07 -13.56 -16.68
C GLU A 558 -29.77 -14.79 -16.08
N LYS A 559 -30.23 -15.72 -16.93
CA LYS A 559 -30.79 -17.01 -16.46
C LYS A 559 -29.79 -17.85 -15.66
N ILE A 560 -28.51 -17.84 -16.04
CA ILE A 560 -27.44 -18.51 -15.29
C ILE A 560 -27.26 -17.85 -13.92
N ASP A 561 -27.23 -16.52 -13.88
CA ASP A 561 -27.09 -15.76 -12.64
C ASP A 561 -28.26 -16.01 -11.69
N ASP A 562 -29.51 -15.92 -12.17
CA ASP A 562 -30.73 -16.22 -11.40
C ASP A 562 -30.70 -17.64 -10.81
N TYR A 563 -30.26 -18.61 -11.62
CA TYR A 563 -30.17 -20.00 -11.18
C TYR A 563 -29.09 -20.19 -10.11
N ILE A 564 -27.95 -19.50 -10.24
CA ILE A 564 -26.87 -19.53 -9.26
C ILE A 564 -27.29 -18.85 -7.95
N PHE A 565 -27.97 -17.70 -8.00
CA PHE A 565 -28.50 -17.05 -6.80
C PHE A 565 -29.46 -17.97 -6.05
N LYS A 566 -30.32 -18.69 -6.78
CA LYS A 566 -31.23 -19.69 -6.20
C LYS A 566 -30.49 -20.85 -5.54
N ILE A 567 -29.40 -21.36 -6.13
CA ILE A 567 -28.57 -22.41 -5.51
C ILE A 567 -28.05 -21.97 -4.14
N PHE A 568 -27.76 -20.67 -3.95
CA PHE A 568 -27.34 -20.12 -2.66
C PHE A 568 -28.48 -19.59 -1.79
N GLU A 569 -29.73 -19.74 -2.22
CA GLU A 569 -30.94 -19.28 -1.51
C GLU A 569 -30.89 -17.78 -1.15
N LEU A 570 -30.33 -16.95 -2.04
CA LEU A 570 -30.28 -15.51 -1.81
C LEU A 570 -31.66 -14.87 -1.95
N SER A 571 -31.97 -13.91 -1.08
CA SER A 571 -33.21 -13.12 -1.17
C SER A 571 -33.12 -12.08 -2.27
N ASP A 572 -34.28 -11.54 -2.68
CA ASP A 572 -34.33 -10.48 -3.70
C ASP A 572 -33.53 -9.24 -3.26
N ASP A 573 -33.58 -8.86 -1.98
CA ASP A 573 -32.79 -7.74 -1.43
C ASP A 573 -31.28 -8.01 -1.49
N GLU A 574 -30.84 -9.23 -1.18
CA GLU A 574 -29.43 -9.64 -1.28
C GLU A 574 -28.98 -9.62 -2.75
N ILE A 575 -29.80 -10.11 -3.67
CA ILE A 575 -29.53 -10.11 -5.11
C ILE A 575 -29.42 -8.67 -5.62
N GLN A 576 -30.37 -7.80 -5.29
CA GLN A 576 -30.34 -6.39 -5.69
C GLN A 576 -29.09 -5.69 -5.16
N TYR A 577 -28.70 -5.95 -3.90
CA TYR A 577 -27.47 -5.41 -3.32
C TYR A 577 -26.22 -5.88 -4.08
N ILE A 578 -26.12 -7.18 -4.36
CA ILE A 578 -25.01 -7.77 -5.14
C ILE A 578 -24.93 -7.14 -6.52
N VAL A 579 -26.06 -7.03 -7.23
CA VAL A 579 -26.12 -6.45 -8.57
C VAL A 579 -25.68 -4.98 -8.53
N LYS A 580 -26.19 -4.20 -7.58
CA LYS A 580 -25.83 -2.78 -7.40
C LYS A 580 -24.34 -2.58 -7.10
N LYS A 581 -23.69 -3.50 -6.38
CA LYS A 581 -22.24 -3.47 -6.10
C LYS A 581 -21.38 -3.76 -7.33
N LEU A 582 -21.92 -4.43 -8.34
CA LEU A 582 -21.20 -4.82 -9.55
C LEU A 582 -21.37 -3.85 -10.71
N THR A 583 -22.41 -3.01 -10.67
CA THR A 583 -22.65 -1.88 -11.56
C THR A 583 -21.90 -0.65 -11.10
#